data_AF-A0A661BGF8-F1
#
_entry.id   AF-A0A661BGF8-F1
#
_cell.length_a   1.000
_cell.length_b   1.000
_cell.length_c   1.000
_cell.angle_alpha   90.00
_cell.angle_beta   90.00
_cell.angle_gamma   90.00
#
_symmetry.space_group_name_H-M   'P 1'
#
loop_
_entity.id
_entity.type
_entity.pdbx_description
1 polymer ?
#
loop_
_entity_poly.entity_id
_entity_poly.type
_entity_poly.pdbx_seq_one_letter_code
_entity_poly.pdbx_strand_id
1 'polypeptide(L)'
;MIQLGFDIGSRAVKLVSNEDGKLSGFLMFDTIKFYREYGTRGGDGFRVDIARLGIDRFDRIVSTGYGRENVKLAGTVVIPETEAHTIGAAYQAALSDFVLLDLGGQDSKVVLVK
;
A
#
# COMPACT_ATOMS: atom_id res chain seq x y z
N MET A 1 -6.55 8.16 15.46
CA MET A 1 -7.01 7.86 14.08
C MET A 1 -6.12 6.77 13.52
N ILE A 2 -6.72 5.66 13.08
CA ILE A 2 -6.05 4.48 12.56
C ILE A 2 -6.21 4.45 11.03
N GLN A 3 -5.09 4.46 10.31
CA GLN A 3 -5.06 4.42 8.85
C GLN A 3 -4.32 3.17 8.39
N LEU A 4 -4.81 2.54 7.32
CA LEU A 4 -4.15 1.41 6.68
C LEU A 4 -3.60 1.85 5.32
N GLY A 5 -2.33 1.58 5.08
CA GLY A 5 -1.67 1.76 3.79
C GLY A 5 -1.40 0.41 3.14
N PHE A 6 -1.88 0.21 1.91
CA PHE A 6 -1.59 -0.97 1.11
C PHE A 6 -0.70 -0.62 -0.08
N ASP A 7 0.44 -1.29 -0.22
CA ASP A 7 1.20 -1.36 -1.47
C ASP A 7 0.97 -2.73 -2.11
N ILE A 8 0.20 -2.76 -3.20
CA ILE A 8 -0.13 -3.98 -3.93
C ILE A 8 0.84 -4.14 -5.10
N GLY A 9 1.99 -4.75 -4.80
CA GLY A 9 2.98 -5.12 -5.81
C GLY A 9 2.63 -6.42 -6.55
N SER A 10 3.37 -6.70 -7.63
CA SER A 10 3.19 -7.92 -8.43
C SER A 10 3.59 -9.21 -7.70
N ARG A 11 4.55 -9.11 -6.76
CA ARG A 11 5.07 -10.25 -5.99
C ARG A 11 4.75 -10.21 -4.51
N ALA A 12 4.63 -9.01 -3.95
CA ALA A 12 4.32 -8.82 -2.55
C ALA A 12 3.29 -7.71 -2.35
N VAL A 13 2.32 -7.98 -1.49
CA VAL A 13 1.41 -6.97 -0.91
C VAL A 13 1.94 -6.60 0.46
N LYS A 14 2.14 -5.31 0.70
CA LYS A 14 2.58 -4.78 2.00
C LYS A 14 1.44 -3.98 2.61
N LEU A 15 1.21 -4.18 3.89
CA LEU A 15 0.24 -3.46 4.68
C LEU A 15 0.97 -2.77 5.83
N VAL A 16 0.79 -1.45 5.94
CA VAL A 16 1.22 -0.66 7.08
C VAL A 16 0.01 -0.14 7.83
N SER A 17 0.05 -0.18 9.16
CA SER A 17 -0.90 0.54 10.00
C SER A 17 -0.22 1.77 10.58
N ASN A 18 -0.95 2.87 10.60
CA ASN A 18 -0.56 4.13 11.20
C ASN A 18 -1.61 4.53 12.24
N GLU A 19 -1.19 4.70 13.48
CA GLU A 19 -2.01 5.22 14.56
C GLU A 19 -1.47 6.60 14.98
N ASP A 20 -2.27 7.63 14.74
CA ASP A 20 -1.96 9.03 15.14
C ASP A 20 -0.58 9.54 14.67
N GLY A 21 -0.22 9.21 13.42
CA GLY A 21 1.02 9.66 12.77
C GLY A 21 2.24 8.75 13.04
N LYS A 22 2.05 7.66 13.79
CA LYS A 22 3.10 6.69 14.08
C LYS A 22 2.78 5.35 13.43
N LEU A 23 3.77 4.76 12.77
CA LEU A 23 3.67 3.40 12.27
C LEU A 23 3.49 2.43 13.45
N SER A 24 2.36 1.72 13.44
CA SER A 24 1.94 0.80 14.50
C SER A 24 2.05 -0.68 14.11
N GLY A 25 2.29 -0.97 12.83
CA GLY A 25 2.36 -2.34 12.35
C GLY A 25 2.74 -2.46 10.88
N PHE A 26 3.26 -3.64 10.53
CA PHE A 26 3.67 -3.99 9.19
C PHE A 26 3.38 -5.47 8.94
N LEU A 27 2.75 -5.76 7.81
CA LEU A 27 2.51 -7.12 7.31
C LEU A 27 2.92 -7.20 5.84
N MET A 28 3.39 -8.37 5.42
CA MET A 28 3.74 -8.65 4.04
C MET A 28 3.21 -10.01 3.62
N PHE A 29 2.65 -10.07 2.42
CA PHE A 29 2.04 -11.26 1.85
C PHE A 29 2.56 -11.49 0.43
N ASP A 30 2.64 -12.75 0.01
CA ASP A 30 2.71 -13.07 -1.43
C ASP A 30 1.42 -12.59 -2.11
N THR A 31 1.55 -11.92 -3.26
CA THR A 31 0.39 -11.29 -3.93
C THR A 31 -0.68 -12.29 -4.33
N ILE A 32 -0.30 -13.47 -4.82
CA ILE A 32 -1.26 -14.49 -5.27
C ILE A 32 -1.98 -15.10 -4.08
N LYS A 33 -1.25 -15.39 -2.98
CA LYS A 33 -1.88 -15.85 -1.74
C LYS A 33 -2.80 -14.78 -1.16
N PHE A 34 -2.37 -13.52 -1.15
CA PHE A 34 -3.16 -12.41 -0.63
C PHE A 34 -4.52 -12.32 -1.33
N TYR A 35 -4.52 -12.35 -2.66
CA TYR A 35 -5.75 -12.30 -3.44
C TYR A 35 -6.68 -13.50 -3.21
N ARG A 36 -6.11 -14.68 -2.95
CA ARG A 36 -6.89 -15.91 -2.75
C ARG A 36 -7.48 -16.01 -1.35
N GLU A 37 -6.73 -15.58 -0.35
CA GLU A 37 -7.08 -15.73 1.06
C GLU A 37 -7.90 -14.54 1.57
N TYR A 38 -7.55 -13.32 1.18
CA TYR A 38 -8.21 -12.11 1.69
C TYR A 38 -9.06 -11.41 0.63
N GLY A 39 -9.03 -11.89 -0.61
CA GLY A 39 -9.70 -11.24 -1.73
C GLY A 39 -11.05 -11.83 -2.10
N THR A 40 -12.00 -10.96 -2.41
CA THR A 40 -13.25 -11.35 -3.09
C THR A 40 -13.51 -10.42 -4.26
N ARG A 41 -13.79 -10.98 -5.45
CA ARG A 41 -14.26 -10.20 -6.59
C ARG A 41 -15.76 -9.92 -6.43
N GLY A 42 -16.14 -8.65 -6.43
CA GLY A 42 -17.52 -8.17 -6.49
C GLY A 42 -17.79 -7.39 -7.77
N GLY A 43 -19.05 -6.99 -7.98
CA GLY A 43 -19.46 -6.24 -9.18
C GLY A 43 -18.84 -4.84 -9.30
N ASP A 44 -18.33 -4.29 -8.21
CA ASP A 44 -17.67 -2.98 -8.10
C ASP A 44 -16.13 -3.08 -8.00
N GLY A 45 -15.57 -4.28 -8.18
CA GLY A 45 -14.14 -4.51 -8.16
C GLY A 45 -13.71 -5.51 -7.11
N PHE A 46 -12.44 -5.40 -6.70
CA PHE A 46 -11.85 -6.34 -5.77
C PHE A 46 -11.96 -5.80 -4.34
N ARG A 47 -12.46 -6.61 -3.42
CA ARG A 47 -12.56 -6.29 -2.00
C ARG A 47 -11.58 -7.12 -1.20
N VAL A 48 -10.96 -6.49 -0.21
CA VAL A 48 -10.16 -7.19 0.81
C VAL A 48 -10.99 -7.37 2.06
N ASP A 49 -11.01 -8.59 2.57
CA ASP A 49 -11.54 -8.93 3.87
C ASP A 49 -10.54 -8.50 4.96
N ILE A 50 -10.71 -7.26 5.43
CA ILE A 50 -9.84 -6.64 6.44
C ILE A 50 -9.96 -7.35 7.79
N ALA A 51 -11.15 -7.88 8.13
CA ALA A 51 -11.36 -8.63 9.35
C ALA A 51 -10.52 -9.93 9.37
N ARG A 52 -10.41 -10.60 8.21
CA ARG A 52 -9.56 -11.79 8.08
C ARG A 52 -8.06 -11.51 8.20
N LEU A 53 -7.64 -10.24 8.03
CA LEU A 53 -6.28 -9.79 8.34
C LEU A 53 -6.05 -9.53 9.84
N GLY A 54 -7.07 -9.77 10.69
CA GLY A 54 -7.01 -9.51 12.13
C GLY A 54 -7.12 -8.03 12.49
N ILE A 55 -7.67 -7.21 11.59
CA ILE A 55 -7.81 -5.76 11.79
C ILE A 55 -9.29 -5.44 11.96
N ASP A 56 -9.68 -5.15 13.20
CA ASP A 56 -11.09 -4.92 13.55
C ASP A 56 -11.51 -3.45 13.45
N ARG A 57 -10.54 -2.52 13.49
CA ARG A 57 -10.80 -1.08 13.51
C ARG A 57 -9.82 -0.31 12.65
N PHE A 58 -10.36 0.54 11.80
CA PHE A 58 -9.62 1.52 11.00
C PHE A 58 -10.57 2.64 10.57
N ASP A 59 -10.04 3.83 10.38
CA ASP A 59 -10.80 5.00 9.93
C ASP A 59 -10.72 5.19 8.40
N ARG A 60 -9.58 4.77 7.80
CA ARG A 60 -9.33 4.96 6.36
C ARG A 60 -8.36 3.92 5.82
N ILE A 61 -8.56 3.58 4.55
CA ILE A 61 -7.62 2.77 3.76
C ILE A 61 -7.10 3.60 2.58
N VAL A 62 -5.79 3.64 2.43
CA VAL A 62 -5.07 4.20 1.28
C VAL A 62 -4.35 3.06 0.56
N SER A 63 -4.37 3.06 -0.78
CA SER A 63 -3.74 2.00 -1.56
C SER A 63 -2.95 2.52 -2.75
N THR A 64 -1.87 1.82 -3.07
CA THR A 64 -0.97 2.10 -4.18
C THR A 64 -0.45 0.80 -4.82
N GLY A 65 0.45 0.92 -5.79
CA GLY A 65 1.13 -0.19 -6.46
C GLY A 65 0.49 -0.66 -7.77
N TYR A 66 1.05 -1.73 -8.31
CA TYR A 66 0.74 -2.33 -9.63
C TYR A 66 -0.72 -2.78 -9.78
N GLY A 67 -1.42 -3.05 -8.68
CA GLY A 67 -2.82 -3.51 -8.69
C GLY A 67 -3.84 -2.54 -9.29
N ARG A 68 -3.49 -1.28 -9.58
CA ARG A 68 -4.46 -0.24 -10.00
C ARG A 68 -5.27 -0.57 -11.24
N GLU A 69 -4.72 -1.29 -12.21
CA GLU A 69 -5.43 -1.57 -13.47
C GLU A 69 -6.32 -2.81 -13.40
N ASN A 70 -5.97 -3.80 -12.59
CA ASN A 70 -6.68 -5.10 -12.57
C ASN A 70 -7.50 -5.34 -11.29
N VAL A 71 -7.20 -4.60 -10.22
CA VAL A 71 -7.69 -4.85 -8.86
C VAL A 71 -7.76 -3.50 -8.13
N LYS A 72 -8.73 -2.66 -8.48
CA LYS A 72 -9.09 -1.53 -7.61
C LYS A 72 -9.65 -2.10 -6.31
N LEU A 73 -8.99 -1.80 -5.19
CA LEU A 73 -9.56 -2.02 -3.88
C LEU A 73 -10.80 -1.15 -3.74
N ALA A 74 -11.98 -1.76 -3.72
CA ALA A 74 -13.21 -1.02 -3.54
C ALA A 74 -13.22 -0.32 -2.17
N GLY A 75 -13.61 0.95 -2.14
CA GLY A 75 -13.71 1.73 -0.90
C GLY A 75 -12.38 2.28 -0.36
N THR A 76 -11.30 2.30 -1.15
CA THR A 76 -10.01 2.88 -0.73
C THR A 76 -9.68 4.17 -1.48
N VAL A 77 -8.87 5.01 -0.85
CA VAL A 77 -8.25 6.15 -1.53
C VAL A 77 -7.02 5.64 -2.29
N VAL A 78 -7.06 5.73 -3.62
CA VAL A 78 -5.95 5.27 -4.47
C VAL A 78 -5.03 6.45 -4.78
N ILE A 79 -3.75 6.34 -4.44
CA ILE A 79 -2.71 7.33 -4.77
C ILE A 79 -1.64 6.72 -5.68
N PRO A 80 -0.94 7.50 -6.53
CA PRO A 80 0.24 7.12 -7.30
C PRO A 80 1.33 6.37 -6.52
N GLU A 81 2.09 5.51 -7.20
CA GLU A 81 3.15 4.69 -6.57
C GLU A 81 4.36 5.55 -6.28
N THR A 82 4.73 6.37 -7.25
CA THR A 82 5.74 7.42 -7.10
C THR A 82 5.40 8.36 -5.94
N GLU A 83 4.15 8.83 -5.84
CA GLU A 83 3.72 9.69 -4.73
C GLU A 83 3.85 8.99 -3.37
N ALA A 84 3.34 7.76 -3.25
CA ALA A 84 3.42 6.98 -2.02
C ALA A 84 4.87 6.71 -1.61
N HIS A 85 5.73 6.31 -2.55
CA HIS A 85 7.15 6.03 -2.29
C HIS A 85 7.91 7.30 -1.93
N THR A 86 7.65 8.43 -2.59
CA THR A 86 8.26 9.72 -2.24
C THR A 86 7.88 10.16 -0.83
N ILE A 87 6.59 10.16 -0.48
CA ILE A 87 6.11 10.56 0.84
C ILE A 87 6.65 9.62 1.93
N GLY A 88 6.61 8.31 1.67
CA GLY A 88 7.12 7.30 2.60
C GLY A 88 8.63 7.43 2.83
N ALA A 89 9.41 7.64 1.78
CA ALA A 89 10.85 7.84 1.88
C ALA A 89 11.20 9.13 2.64
N ALA A 90 10.51 10.24 2.36
CA ALA A 90 10.70 11.50 3.08
C ALA A 90 10.38 11.34 4.58
N TYR A 91 9.28 10.66 4.92
CA TYR A 91 8.91 10.35 6.30
C TYR A 91 9.98 9.51 7.01
N GLN A 92 10.43 8.42 6.38
CA GLN A 92 11.37 7.48 7.00
C GLN A 92 12.79 8.05 7.12
N ALA A 93 13.26 8.78 6.11
CA ALA A 93 14.60 9.36 6.11
C ALA A 93 14.67 10.69 6.88
N ALA A 94 13.52 11.30 7.18
CA ALA A 94 13.42 12.68 7.69
C ALA A 94 14.19 13.68 6.79
N LEU A 95 14.09 13.49 5.47
CA LEU A 95 14.72 14.32 4.45
C LEU A 95 13.66 14.97 3.55
N SER A 96 13.95 16.19 3.11
CA SER A 96 13.16 16.91 2.11
C SER A 96 13.87 17.05 0.75
N ASP A 97 15.19 16.88 0.70
CA ASP A 97 15.99 16.93 -0.54
C ASP A 97 16.84 15.66 -0.67
N PHE A 98 16.51 14.81 -1.65
CA PHE A 98 17.20 13.55 -1.92
C PHE A 98 16.85 12.98 -3.29
N VAL A 99 17.64 12.01 -3.75
CA VAL A 99 17.29 11.15 -4.89
C VAL A 99 16.81 9.81 -4.35
N LEU A 100 15.56 9.47 -4.65
CA LEU A 100 14.99 8.16 -4.38
C LEU A 100 15.27 7.23 -5.55
N LEU A 101 15.92 6.10 -5.25
CA LEU A 101 16.08 4.99 -6.18
C LEU A 101 15.16 3.85 -5.73
N ASP A 102 14.05 3.66 -6.44
CA ASP A 102 13.07 2.61 -6.19
C ASP A 102 13.31 1.44 -7.16
N LEU A 103 13.75 0.30 -6.61
CA LEU A 103 14.11 -0.89 -7.37
C LEU A 103 13.09 -2.00 -7.13
N GLY A 104 12.11 -2.08 -8.04
CA GLY A 104 11.09 -3.11 -8.05
C GLY A 104 11.53 -4.40 -8.75
N GLY A 105 10.66 -5.40 -8.72
CA GLY A 105 10.91 -6.69 -9.39
C GLY A 105 10.70 -6.66 -10.90
N GLN A 106 9.98 -5.67 -11.44
CA GLN A 106 9.67 -5.55 -12.87
C GLN A 106 10.16 -4.23 -13.45
N ASP A 107 10.32 -3.20 -12.62
CA ASP A 107 10.67 -1.86 -13.05
C ASP A 107 11.59 -1.18 -12.02
N SER A 108 12.26 -0.12 -12.46
CA SER A 108 13.12 0.70 -11.60
C SER A 108 12.80 2.17 -11.86
N LYS A 109 12.67 2.96 -10.79
CA LYS A 109 12.31 4.36 -10.85
C LYS A 109 13.34 5.20 -10.12
N VAL A 110 13.65 6.37 -10.68
CA VAL A 110 14.49 7.39 -10.04
C VAL A 110 13.63 8.64 -9.87
N VAL A 111 13.54 9.14 -8.64
CA VAL A 111 12.77 10.34 -8.32
C VAL A 111 13.66 11.35 -7.62
N LEU A 112 13.73 12.56 -8.15
CA LEU A 112 14.34 13.69 -7.47
C LEU A 112 13.28 14.35 -6.56
N VAL A 113 13.56 14.40 -5.25
CA VAL A 113 12.72 15.02 -4.23
C VAL A 113 13.42 16.27 -3.73
N LYS A 114 12.72 17.41 -3.69
CA LYS A 114 13.22 18.72 -3.26
C LYS A 114 12.12 19.53 -2.60
#